data_AF-A0A8S2X2N6-F1
#
_entry.id   AF-A0A8S2X2N6-F1
#
_cell.length_a   1.000
_cell.length_b   1.000
_cell.length_c   1.000
_cell.angle_alpha   90.00
_cell.angle_beta   90.00
_cell.angle_gamma   90.00
#
_symmetry.space_group_name_H-M   'P 1'
#
loop_
_entity.id
_entity.type
_entity.pdbx_description
1 polymer ?
#
loop_
_entity_poly.entity_id
_entity_poly.type
_entity_poly.pdbx_seq_one_letter_code
_entity_poly.pdbx_strand_id
1 'polypeptide(L)'
;MFDHLIEKNRLLPFFQQVGLNDIDIIFVKELIYSEIDGQDNTQVWPYKGRDISKSFLYEIVSNKLTGIDVDKFDYFARDSYYLGTKISFEHMRFIKFYRVIKFDDGKRHLCLRDKEVKACYEIYRIRDDLHRRAYQHPVVKGIELMLREALIAANDYLFFCNAAGRCDTRLAHTIDDMYTFSQVDDHIVTLIKHSYHPNMDKAKEILEKIERREIYRYIGNTHIKFTADFQKKECQNACHDIIKYCHFNENQSHITENDLVIQTVDLTCGDRGEDPIQNMWFYTKISPNKATKISKEQVSTFLPQTFREHDLRLYCKTRDPTVCSIVRCAFKEFCIAKGYAVPKGSDLWMAISPISEQRLTSFAGIAIQVMSKSNKNQKSITSFFKNPAQSATNEPATSKSKSALIPEIKKEPGISKLPPPEPVVKPVVSPKKPAVIVCPTIAKIPNHETEWINLSDRFILTNRNFDVQYAHLYAERLGAMRKMVAKAAENHLGFKSTN
;
A
#
# COMPACT_ATOMS: atom_id res chain seq x y z
N MET A 1 16.33 -12.29 8.23
CA MET A 1 16.26 -12.93 6.89
C MET A 1 17.57 -12.80 6.12
N PHE A 2 18.17 -11.61 5.99
CA PHE A 2 19.43 -11.43 5.25
C PHE A 2 20.56 -12.38 5.70
N ASP A 3 20.78 -12.52 7.02
CA ASP A 3 21.76 -13.48 7.56
C ASP A 3 21.45 -14.93 7.20
N HIS A 4 20.19 -15.33 7.40
CA HIS A 4 19.73 -16.66 7.03
C HIS A 4 19.95 -16.96 5.55
N LEU A 5 19.75 -15.99 4.66
CA LEU A 5 20.03 -16.12 3.23
C LEU A 5 21.52 -16.36 2.96
N ILE A 6 22.41 -15.65 3.63
CA ILE A 6 23.87 -15.81 3.48
C ILE A 6 24.30 -17.20 3.94
N GLU A 7 23.84 -17.63 5.13
CA GLU A 7 24.22 -18.91 5.74
C GLU A 7 23.67 -20.10 4.95
N LYS A 8 22.36 -20.11 4.67
CA LYS A 8 21.67 -21.23 4.00
C LYS A 8 22.23 -21.49 2.61
N ASN A 9 22.60 -20.43 1.88
CA ASN A 9 23.15 -20.54 0.53
C ASN A 9 24.69 -20.53 0.49
N ARG A 10 25.35 -20.52 1.65
CA ARG A 10 26.83 -20.52 1.78
C ARG A 10 27.47 -19.44 0.92
N LEU A 11 27.02 -18.18 1.07
CA LEU A 11 27.45 -17.08 0.20
C LEU A 11 28.79 -16.44 0.60
N LEU A 12 29.29 -16.68 1.81
CA LEU A 12 30.55 -16.08 2.28
C LEU A 12 31.77 -16.34 1.35
N PRO A 13 31.99 -17.56 0.83
CA PRO A 13 33.07 -17.81 -0.13
C PRO A 13 32.92 -17.00 -1.42
N PHE A 14 31.68 -16.82 -1.91
CA PHE A 14 31.41 -16.00 -3.10
C PHE A 14 31.70 -14.52 -2.83
N PHE A 15 31.30 -13.99 -1.67
CA PHE A 15 31.61 -12.61 -1.27
C PHE A 15 33.12 -12.36 -1.22
N GLN A 16 33.89 -13.29 -0.64
CA GLN A 16 35.34 -13.18 -0.60
C GLN A 16 35.97 -13.18 -2.01
N GLN A 17 35.45 -13.99 -2.94
CA GLN A 17 35.91 -14.02 -4.33
C GLN A 17 35.74 -12.68 -5.05
N VAL A 18 34.69 -11.93 -4.73
CA VAL A 18 34.43 -10.59 -5.32
C VAL A 18 34.99 -9.44 -4.47
N GLY A 19 35.80 -9.76 -3.44
CA GLY A 19 36.48 -8.77 -2.61
C GLY A 19 35.62 -8.16 -1.50
N LEU A 20 34.48 -8.77 -1.18
CA LEU A 20 33.62 -8.37 -0.07
C LEU A 20 33.96 -9.17 1.20
N ASN A 21 33.84 -8.51 2.35
CA ASN A 21 34.19 -9.08 3.65
C ASN A 21 33.08 -8.85 4.70
N ASP A 22 33.32 -9.29 5.93
CA ASP A 22 32.33 -9.22 7.03
C ASP A 22 31.90 -7.78 7.36
N ILE A 23 32.78 -6.79 7.15
CA ILE A 23 32.45 -5.36 7.34
C ILE A 23 31.42 -4.91 6.30
N ASP A 24 31.43 -5.48 5.09
CA ASP A 24 30.43 -5.18 4.06
C ASP A 24 29.06 -5.76 4.41
N ILE A 25 29.02 -6.91 5.06
CA ILE A 25 27.78 -7.50 5.57
C ILE A 25 27.20 -6.60 6.67
N ILE A 26 28.03 -6.13 7.60
CA ILE A 26 27.62 -5.15 8.62
C ILE A 26 27.10 -3.88 7.95
N PHE A 27 27.82 -3.34 6.97
CA PHE A 27 27.41 -2.16 6.23
C PHE A 27 26.04 -2.32 5.56
N VAL A 28 25.79 -3.45 4.88
CA VAL A 28 24.50 -3.71 4.24
C VAL A 28 23.36 -3.77 5.27
N LYS A 29 23.58 -4.40 6.43
CA LYS A 29 22.59 -4.39 7.52
C LYS A 29 22.28 -2.97 7.97
N GLU A 30 23.31 -2.17 8.20
CA GLU A 30 23.16 -0.77 8.62
C GLU A 30 22.47 0.11 7.55
N LEU A 31 22.61 -0.19 6.26
CA LEU A 31 21.87 0.49 5.19
C LEU A 31 20.36 0.21 5.24
N ILE A 32 19.95 -0.96 5.76
CA ILE A 32 18.56 -1.39 5.86
C ILE A 32 17.96 -0.94 7.20
N TYR A 33 18.66 -1.20 8.29
CA TYR A 33 18.23 -0.93 9.65
C TYR A 33 19.43 -0.54 10.53
N SER A 34 19.34 0.63 11.15
CA SER A 34 20.35 1.12 12.08
C SER A 34 19.80 1.02 13.50
N GLU A 35 20.44 0.25 14.38
CA GLU A 35 20.09 0.12 15.82
C GLU A 35 20.40 1.39 16.65
N ILE A 36 20.47 2.56 16.00
CA ILE A 36 20.89 3.82 16.62
C ILE A 36 19.80 4.40 17.52
N ASP A 37 18.57 3.90 17.43
CA ASP A 37 17.41 4.35 18.23
C ASP A 37 17.47 3.98 19.73
N GLY A 38 18.61 3.49 20.24
CA GLY A 38 18.75 3.12 21.66
C GLY A 38 20.17 3.08 22.23
N GLN A 39 21.20 3.57 21.53
CA GLN A 39 22.56 3.62 22.05
C GLN A 39 22.89 5.00 22.65
N ASP A 40 23.66 4.99 23.74
CA ASP A 40 24.16 6.18 24.42
C ASP A 40 24.71 7.20 23.42
N ASN A 41 24.22 8.43 23.52
CA ASN A 41 24.46 9.58 22.63
C ASN A 41 25.91 10.11 22.69
N THR A 42 26.89 9.25 23.01
CA THR A 42 28.29 9.59 23.31
C THR A 42 29.24 9.34 22.13
N GLN A 43 28.85 8.53 21.13
CA GLN A 43 29.65 8.32 19.91
C GLN A 43 29.32 9.34 18.81
N VAL A 44 30.36 10.01 18.30
CA VAL A 44 30.27 10.99 17.18
C VAL A 44 29.84 10.34 15.86
N TRP A 45 30.15 9.05 15.67
CA TRP A 45 29.79 8.26 14.49
C TRP A 45 29.27 6.88 14.92
N PRO A 46 27.99 6.57 14.68
CA PRO A 46 27.35 5.38 15.25
C PRO A 46 27.49 4.11 14.39
N TYR A 47 28.08 4.23 13.20
CA TYR A 47 28.17 3.12 12.25
C TYR A 47 29.54 2.44 12.27
N LYS A 48 29.54 1.13 12.03
CA LYS A 48 30.74 0.27 11.99
C LYS A 48 31.09 -0.14 10.56
N GLY A 49 30.11 -0.27 9.68
CA GLY A 49 30.29 -0.76 8.32
C GLY A 49 31.14 0.17 7.43
N ARG A 50 31.08 1.48 7.66
CA ARG A 50 31.89 2.49 6.96
C ARG A 50 32.29 3.62 7.89
N ASP A 51 33.38 4.30 7.55
CA ASP A 51 33.85 5.48 8.26
C ASP A 51 33.00 6.73 7.93
N ILE A 52 33.12 7.75 8.77
CA ILE A 52 32.38 9.03 8.64
C ILE A 52 32.58 9.71 7.28
N SER A 53 33.70 9.49 6.59
CA SER A 53 33.94 10.10 5.28
C SER A 53 33.05 9.48 4.19
N LYS A 54 32.42 8.33 4.45
CA LYS A 54 31.49 7.64 3.56
C LYS A 54 30.03 7.74 4.03
N SER A 55 29.73 8.68 4.94
CA SER A 55 28.40 8.83 5.53
C SER A 55 27.26 8.98 4.51
N PHE A 56 27.51 9.62 3.37
CA PHE A 56 26.52 9.80 2.30
C PHE A 56 25.96 8.48 1.75
N LEU A 57 26.66 7.35 1.91
CA LEU A 57 26.16 6.06 1.43
C LEU A 57 24.91 5.60 2.22
N TYR A 58 24.80 6.00 3.49
CA TYR A 58 23.64 5.71 4.34
C TYR A 58 22.40 6.53 3.97
N GLU A 59 22.52 7.48 3.03
CA GLU A 59 21.41 8.29 2.52
C GLU A 59 20.80 7.73 1.22
N ILE A 60 21.31 6.59 0.71
CA ILE A 60 20.91 6.05 -0.59
C ILE A 60 19.74 5.06 -0.46
N VAL A 61 19.89 4.02 0.36
CA VAL A 61 18.95 2.88 0.43
C VAL A 61 17.77 3.16 1.35
N SER A 62 18.04 3.61 2.58
CA SER A 62 17.00 4.01 3.55
C SER A 62 17.43 5.30 4.24
N ASN A 63 17.00 6.43 3.69
CA ASN A 63 17.48 7.73 4.14
C ASN A 63 16.73 8.18 5.39
N LYS A 64 17.29 7.93 6.57
CA LYS A 64 16.65 8.33 7.83
C LYS A 64 16.67 9.85 8.09
N LEU A 65 17.55 10.59 7.42
CA LEU A 65 17.68 12.05 7.61
C LEU A 65 16.57 12.81 6.90
N THR A 66 16.33 12.48 5.64
CA THR A 66 15.39 13.22 4.78
C THR A 66 14.18 12.38 4.39
N GLY A 67 14.27 11.06 4.47
CA GLY A 67 13.26 10.17 3.91
C GLY A 67 13.29 10.07 2.39
N ILE A 68 14.20 10.74 1.66
CA ILE A 68 14.32 10.62 0.20
C ILE A 68 15.41 9.60 -0.13
N ASP A 69 15.00 8.45 -0.66
CA ASP A 69 15.84 7.30 -0.98
C ASP A 69 15.35 6.61 -2.27
N VAL A 70 16.17 5.68 -2.77
CA VAL A 70 15.89 4.98 -4.03
C VAL A 70 14.72 3.99 -3.92
N ASP A 71 14.38 3.54 -2.71
CA ASP A 71 13.18 2.74 -2.43
C ASP A 71 11.92 3.47 -2.91
N LYS A 72 11.77 4.75 -2.54
CA LYS A 72 10.65 5.60 -3.00
C LYS A 72 10.61 5.79 -4.49
N PHE A 73 11.77 5.95 -5.11
CA PHE A 73 11.84 6.16 -6.56
C PHE A 73 11.32 4.94 -7.32
N ASP A 74 11.69 3.73 -6.86
CA ASP A 74 11.22 2.49 -7.47
C ASP A 74 9.72 2.31 -7.24
N TYR A 75 9.24 2.32 -5.99
CA TYR A 75 7.84 1.99 -5.73
C TYR A 75 6.88 3.06 -6.26
N PHE A 76 7.27 4.34 -6.33
CA PHE A 76 6.46 5.34 -7.03
C PHE A 76 6.29 5.01 -8.50
N ALA A 77 7.38 4.71 -9.21
CA ALA A 77 7.30 4.37 -10.63
C ALA A 77 6.51 3.07 -10.86
N ARG A 78 6.80 2.03 -10.06
CA ARG A 78 6.17 0.71 -10.13
C ARG A 78 4.68 0.78 -9.81
N ASP A 79 4.32 1.32 -8.66
CA ASP A 79 2.93 1.32 -8.21
C ASP A 79 2.09 2.25 -9.06
N SER A 80 2.62 3.40 -9.48
CA SER A 80 1.89 4.28 -10.39
C SER A 80 1.61 3.60 -11.73
N TYR A 81 2.55 2.82 -12.27
CA TYR A 81 2.35 2.02 -13.46
C TYR A 81 1.22 0.99 -13.27
N TYR A 82 1.26 0.16 -12.22
CA TYR A 82 0.28 -0.90 -12.00
C TYR A 82 -1.10 -0.37 -11.56
N LEU A 83 -1.15 0.76 -10.85
CA LEU A 83 -2.40 1.42 -10.45
C LEU A 83 -3.01 2.27 -11.58
N GLY A 84 -2.30 2.46 -12.70
CA GLY A 84 -2.75 3.32 -13.80
C GLY A 84 -2.79 4.81 -13.43
N THR A 85 -1.94 5.23 -12.49
CA THR A 85 -1.82 6.64 -12.09
C THR A 85 -0.58 7.26 -12.73
N LYS A 86 -0.67 8.53 -13.10
CA LYS A 86 0.48 9.26 -13.65
C LYS A 86 1.14 10.05 -12.52
N ILE A 87 2.47 9.91 -12.42
CA ILE A 87 3.31 10.77 -11.58
C ILE A 87 4.13 11.69 -12.47
N SER A 88 4.41 12.88 -11.97
CA SER A 88 5.19 13.91 -12.66
C SER A 88 6.68 13.93 -12.28
N PHE A 89 7.11 12.99 -11.43
CA PHE A 89 8.47 12.93 -10.89
C PHE A 89 9.40 12.02 -11.72
N GLU A 90 10.47 12.63 -12.24
CA GLU A 90 11.49 11.95 -13.06
C GLU A 90 12.76 11.66 -12.24
N HIS A 91 12.80 10.51 -11.58
CA HIS A 91 13.87 10.12 -10.66
C HIS A 91 15.27 10.11 -11.34
N MET A 92 15.38 9.67 -12.60
CA MET A 92 16.67 9.66 -13.32
C MET A 92 17.25 11.07 -13.54
N ARG A 93 16.39 12.07 -13.72
CA ARG A 93 16.81 13.47 -13.79
C ARG A 93 17.20 13.97 -12.40
N PHE A 94 16.41 13.63 -11.38
CA PHE A 94 16.64 14.03 -10.00
C PHE A 94 18.01 13.53 -9.48
N ILE A 95 18.36 12.27 -9.79
CA ILE A 95 19.64 11.66 -9.40
C ILE A 95 20.85 12.45 -9.95
N LYS A 96 20.75 12.94 -11.20
CA LYS A 96 21.84 13.72 -11.84
C LYS A 96 22.15 15.04 -11.14
N PHE A 97 21.25 15.50 -10.26
CA PHE A 97 21.39 16.76 -9.53
C PHE A 97 21.91 16.58 -8.11
N TYR A 98 22.25 15.37 -7.69
CA TYR A 98 22.96 15.17 -6.42
C TYR A 98 24.47 15.42 -6.56
N ARG A 99 25.06 15.94 -5.48
CA ARG A 99 26.50 16.01 -5.25
C ARG A 99 26.80 15.60 -3.82
N VAL A 100 27.97 15.00 -3.61
CA VAL A 100 28.47 14.73 -2.26
C VAL A 100 29.28 15.94 -1.80
N ILE A 101 28.90 16.53 -0.68
CA ILE A 101 29.60 17.70 -0.10
C ILE A 101 30.09 17.34 1.30
N LYS A 102 31.34 17.71 1.61
CA LYS A 102 31.95 17.53 2.93
C LYS A 102 31.56 18.68 3.85
N PHE A 103 31.23 18.36 5.10
CA PHE A 103 30.92 19.29 6.17
C PHE A 103 32.06 19.37 7.18
N ASP A 104 32.03 20.38 8.05
CA ASP A 104 33.08 20.68 9.02
C ASP A 104 33.22 19.58 10.09
N ASP A 105 32.12 18.86 10.37
CA ASP A 105 32.09 17.69 11.27
C ASP A 105 32.73 16.43 10.64
N GLY A 106 33.25 16.53 9.42
CA GLY A 106 33.87 15.44 8.68
C GLY A 106 32.89 14.57 7.90
N LYS A 107 31.58 14.73 8.10
CA LYS A 107 30.56 13.99 7.33
C LYS A 107 30.53 14.47 5.89
N ARG A 108 30.11 13.56 5.03
CA ARG A 108 29.73 13.85 3.65
C ARG A 108 28.25 13.57 3.48
N HIS A 109 27.50 14.55 2.98
CA HIS A 109 26.05 14.42 2.77
C HIS A 109 25.70 14.51 1.29
N LEU A 110 24.59 13.87 0.90
CA LEU A 110 23.99 14.09 -0.42
C LEU A 110 23.33 15.47 -0.42
N CYS A 111 23.82 16.35 -1.28
CA CYS A 111 23.30 17.70 -1.48
C CYS A 111 22.66 17.80 -2.86
N LEU A 112 21.45 18.34 -2.91
CA LEU A 112 20.69 18.47 -4.15
C LEU A 112 20.88 19.86 -4.77
N ARG A 113 20.75 19.94 -6.08
CA ARG A 113 20.67 21.22 -6.78
C ARG A 113 19.51 22.08 -6.29
N ASP A 114 19.79 23.34 -5.93
CA ASP A 114 18.81 24.33 -5.42
C ASP A 114 17.47 24.38 -6.20
N LYS A 115 17.52 24.38 -7.53
CA LYS A 115 16.33 24.46 -8.39
C LYS A 115 15.39 23.26 -8.27
N GLU A 116 15.85 22.13 -7.73
CA GLU A 116 15.07 20.89 -7.58
C GLU A 116 14.29 20.86 -6.25
N VAL A 117 14.33 21.92 -5.44
CA VAL A 117 13.56 22.01 -4.19
C VAL A 117 12.05 21.74 -4.37
N LYS A 118 11.47 22.13 -5.51
CA LYS A 118 10.07 21.84 -5.83
C LYS A 118 9.82 20.36 -6.11
N ALA A 119 10.79 19.68 -6.72
CA ALA A 119 10.73 18.23 -6.95
C ALA A 119 10.77 17.47 -5.63
N CYS A 120 11.48 17.98 -4.61
CA CYS A 120 11.43 17.42 -3.26
C CYS A 120 10.01 17.42 -2.70
N TYR A 121 9.30 18.56 -2.71
CA TYR A 121 7.90 18.60 -2.27
C TYR A 121 6.97 17.71 -3.12
N GLU A 122 7.26 17.57 -4.42
CA GLU A 122 6.51 16.70 -5.32
C GLU A 122 6.62 15.21 -4.96
N ILE A 123 7.79 14.73 -4.52
CA ILE A 123 7.98 13.36 -3.99
C ILE A 123 6.98 13.09 -2.86
N TYR A 124 6.81 14.04 -1.92
CA TYR A 124 5.87 13.87 -0.80
C TYR A 124 4.42 13.96 -1.25
N ARG A 125 4.09 14.84 -2.21
CA ARG A 125 2.75 14.90 -2.80
C ARG A 125 2.38 13.57 -3.47
N ILE A 126 3.30 12.98 -4.23
CA ILE A 126 3.11 11.68 -4.86
C ILE A 126 2.88 10.59 -3.80
N ARG A 127 3.68 10.59 -2.73
CA ARG A 127 3.48 9.66 -1.62
C ARG A 127 2.10 9.80 -1.00
N ASP A 128 1.69 11.02 -0.66
CA ASP A 128 0.37 11.28 -0.08
C ASP A 128 -0.75 10.82 -1.03
N ASP A 129 -0.65 11.13 -2.32
CA ASP A 129 -1.60 10.69 -3.35
C ASP A 129 -1.69 9.14 -3.41
N LEU A 130 -0.57 8.43 -3.45
CA LEU A 130 -0.55 6.96 -3.46
C LEU A 130 -1.15 6.38 -2.18
N HIS A 131 -0.81 6.94 -1.02
CA HIS A 131 -1.39 6.54 0.25
C HIS A 131 -2.91 6.73 0.25
N ARG A 132 -3.42 7.91 -0.10
CA ARG A 132 -4.86 8.20 -0.05
C ARG A 132 -5.67 7.43 -1.08
N ARG A 133 -5.13 7.25 -2.29
CA ARG A 133 -5.86 6.64 -3.41
C ARG A 133 -5.76 5.13 -3.45
N ALA A 134 -4.64 4.55 -2.99
CA ALA A 134 -4.38 3.12 -3.10
C ALA A 134 -4.12 2.47 -1.73
N TYR A 135 -2.98 2.75 -1.09
CA TYR A 135 -2.53 1.97 0.07
C TYR A 135 -3.47 2.05 1.28
N GLN A 136 -4.09 3.22 1.47
CA GLN A 136 -5.07 3.52 2.51
C GLN A 136 -6.47 3.65 1.93
N HIS A 137 -6.76 3.02 0.78
CA HIS A 137 -8.12 3.05 0.23
C HIS A 137 -9.09 2.34 1.20
N PRO A 138 -10.25 2.93 1.55
CA PRO A 138 -11.14 2.37 2.58
C PRO A 138 -11.57 0.92 2.33
N VAL A 139 -11.84 0.57 1.07
CA VAL A 139 -12.20 -0.82 0.71
C VAL A 139 -11.03 -1.79 0.89
N VAL A 140 -9.80 -1.38 0.53
CA VAL A 140 -8.60 -2.20 0.71
C VAL A 140 -8.39 -2.43 2.20
N LYS A 141 -8.51 -1.38 3.01
CA LYS A 141 -8.41 -1.49 4.46
C LYS A 141 -9.51 -2.35 5.09
N GLY A 142 -10.74 -2.30 4.58
CA GLY A 142 -11.79 -3.24 4.98
C GLY A 142 -11.41 -4.70 4.73
N ILE A 143 -10.79 -4.99 3.58
CA ILE A 143 -10.29 -6.34 3.24
C ILE A 143 -9.12 -6.73 4.14
N GLU A 144 -8.15 -5.84 4.36
CA GLU A 144 -7.02 -6.11 5.27
C GLU A 144 -7.49 -6.42 6.70
N LEU A 145 -8.50 -5.71 7.20
CA LEU A 145 -9.10 -5.99 8.51
C LEU A 145 -9.71 -7.39 8.57
N MET A 146 -10.42 -7.80 7.52
CA MET A 146 -10.97 -9.16 7.41
C MET A 146 -9.87 -10.21 7.29
N LEU A 147 -8.87 -9.99 6.43
CA LEU A 147 -7.74 -10.90 6.25
C LEU A 147 -6.98 -11.09 7.58
N ARG A 148 -6.75 -10.00 8.32
CA ARG A 148 -6.16 -10.07 9.67
C ARG A 148 -7.01 -10.94 10.60
N GLU A 149 -8.32 -10.77 10.63
CA GLU A 149 -9.21 -11.61 11.44
C GLU A 149 -9.18 -13.08 11.03
N ALA A 150 -9.10 -13.38 9.72
CA ALA A 150 -8.94 -14.74 9.22
C ALA A 150 -7.60 -15.37 9.64
N LEU A 151 -6.49 -14.63 9.54
CA LEU A 151 -5.17 -15.09 9.95
C LEU A 151 -5.10 -15.33 11.46
N ILE A 152 -5.72 -14.46 12.27
CA ILE A 152 -5.83 -14.66 13.73
C ILE A 152 -6.63 -15.94 14.04
N ALA A 153 -7.77 -16.15 13.37
CA ALA A 153 -8.59 -17.33 13.57
C ALA A 153 -7.88 -18.64 13.12
N ALA A 154 -6.98 -18.54 12.13
CA ALA A 154 -6.22 -19.68 11.62
C ALA A 154 -4.94 -19.99 12.42
N ASN A 155 -4.39 -19.01 13.16
CA ASN A 155 -3.06 -19.08 13.76
C ASN A 155 -2.80 -20.35 14.59
N ASP A 156 -3.79 -20.78 15.38
CA ASP A 156 -3.64 -21.91 16.30
C ASP A 156 -3.75 -23.28 15.59
N TYR A 157 -4.03 -23.28 14.29
CA TYR A 157 -4.27 -24.48 13.48
C TYR A 157 -3.39 -24.56 12.23
N LEU A 158 -2.47 -23.61 12.06
CA LEU A 158 -1.55 -23.53 10.94
C LEU A 158 -0.12 -23.64 11.45
N PHE A 159 0.55 -24.73 11.09
CA PHE A 159 1.88 -25.08 11.60
C PHE A 159 2.90 -25.17 10.47
N PHE A 160 4.12 -24.70 10.75
CA PHE A 160 5.24 -24.70 9.82
C PHE A 160 6.37 -25.58 10.37
N CYS A 161 7.07 -26.27 9.47
CA CYS A 161 8.15 -27.17 9.85
C CYS A 161 9.48 -26.43 9.88
N ASN A 162 10.22 -26.53 10.99
CA ASN A 162 11.55 -25.96 11.09
C ASN A 162 12.61 -26.85 10.37
N ALA A 163 13.87 -26.41 10.40
CA ALA A 163 14.97 -27.13 9.76
C ALA A 163 15.22 -28.55 10.31
N ALA A 164 14.80 -28.81 11.55
CA ALA A 164 14.89 -30.14 12.18
C ALA A 164 13.69 -31.04 11.86
N GLY A 165 12.73 -30.57 11.03
CA GLY A 165 11.53 -31.31 10.66
C GLY A 165 10.41 -31.29 11.70
N ARG A 166 10.54 -30.48 12.77
CA ARG A 166 9.47 -30.31 13.75
C ARG A 166 8.44 -29.31 13.23
N CYS A 167 7.17 -29.68 13.23
CA CYS A 167 6.06 -28.91 12.65
C CYS A 167 5.11 -28.39 13.74
N ASP A 168 5.60 -27.53 14.63
CA ASP A 168 4.87 -26.94 15.76
C ASP A 168 4.89 -25.41 15.79
N THR A 169 5.60 -24.76 14.87
CA THR A 169 5.66 -23.30 14.79
C THR A 169 4.37 -22.74 14.20
N ARG A 170 3.65 -21.93 14.96
CA ARG A 170 2.46 -21.21 14.50
C ARG A 170 2.83 -20.02 13.62
N LEU A 171 1.90 -19.56 12.77
CA LEU A 171 2.08 -18.39 11.90
C LEU A 171 2.72 -17.19 12.62
N ALA A 172 2.15 -16.77 13.76
CA ALA A 172 2.63 -15.61 14.50
C ALA A 172 4.08 -15.76 15.03
N HIS A 173 4.54 -17.00 15.24
CA HIS A 173 5.89 -17.32 15.75
C HIS A 173 6.89 -17.61 14.64
N THR A 174 6.48 -17.60 13.37
CA THR A 174 7.42 -17.81 12.24
C THR A 174 8.47 -16.71 12.17
N ILE A 175 8.16 -15.50 12.65
CA ILE A 175 9.11 -14.38 12.70
C ILE A 175 10.32 -14.66 13.62
N ASP A 176 10.19 -15.61 14.55
CA ASP A 176 11.24 -15.98 15.50
C ASP A 176 12.25 -16.98 14.89
N ASP A 177 11.90 -17.65 13.79
CA ASP A 177 12.79 -18.54 13.03
C ASP A 177 12.71 -18.28 11.52
N MET A 178 13.79 -17.72 10.97
CA MET A 178 13.88 -17.37 9.55
C MET A 178 13.71 -18.55 8.58
N TYR A 179 13.96 -19.79 9.03
CA TYR A 179 13.66 -20.97 8.21
C TYR A 179 12.15 -21.14 8.04
N THR A 180 11.38 -21.05 9.12
CA THR A 180 9.91 -21.10 9.05
C THR A 180 9.33 -19.85 8.40
N PHE A 181 9.86 -18.66 8.69
CA PHE A 181 9.46 -17.42 8.03
C PHE A 181 9.60 -17.50 6.50
N SER A 182 10.65 -18.17 6.00
CA SER A 182 10.87 -18.33 4.55
C SER A 182 9.81 -19.17 3.83
N GLN A 183 8.95 -19.88 4.57
CA GLN A 183 7.84 -20.67 4.04
C GLN A 183 6.52 -19.89 4.02
N VAL A 184 6.49 -18.69 4.59
CA VAL A 184 5.27 -17.87 4.69
C VAL A 184 5.23 -16.88 3.53
N ASP A 185 4.21 -17.04 2.69
CA ASP A 185 3.86 -16.11 1.63
C ASP A 185 2.32 -16.06 1.46
N ASP A 186 1.84 -15.41 0.41
CA ASP A 186 0.41 -15.26 0.12
C ASP A 186 -0.32 -16.61 -0.10
N HIS A 187 0.42 -17.72 -0.34
CA HIS A 187 -0.15 -19.07 -0.40
C HIS A 187 -0.86 -19.45 0.91
N ILE A 188 -0.58 -18.77 2.01
CA ILE A 188 -1.27 -18.98 3.29
C ILE A 188 -2.79 -18.87 3.18
N VAL A 189 -3.30 -18.00 2.31
CA VAL A 189 -4.73 -17.89 2.03
C VAL A 189 -5.25 -19.20 1.45
N THR A 190 -4.50 -19.81 0.54
CA THR A 190 -4.82 -21.11 -0.08
C THR A 190 -4.75 -22.24 0.94
N LEU A 191 -3.73 -22.25 1.82
CA LEU A 191 -3.60 -23.23 2.90
C LEU A 191 -4.80 -23.22 3.85
N ILE A 192 -5.26 -22.02 4.24
CA ILE A 192 -6.43 -21.87 5.12
C ILE A 192 -7.68 -22.40 4.41
N LYS A 193 -7.91 -22.01 3.15
CA LYS A 193 -9.07 -22.44 2.36
C LYS A 193 -9.17 -23.95 2.21
N HIS A 194 -8.05 -24.63 1.99
CA HIS A 194 -8.01 -26.08 1.75
C HIS A 194 -7.69 -26.93 2.98
N SER A 195 -7.50 -26.30 4.15
CA SER A 195 -7.29 -27.05 5.40
C SER A 195 -8.52 -27.90 5.75
N TYR A 196 -8.31 -29.11 6.24
CA TYR A 196 -9.38 -29.96 6.77
C TYR A 196 -9.51 -29.88 8.30
N HIS A 197 -8.78 -28.98 8.94
CA HIS A 197 -8.81 -28.84 10.39
C HIS A 197 -10.22 -28.37 10.85
N PRO A 198 -10.86 -29.03 11.83
CA PRO A 198 -12.26 -28.77 12.20
C PRO A 198 -12.48 -27.34 12.72
N ASN A 199 -11.46 -26.72 13.31
CA ASN A 199 -11.57 -25.36 13.84
C ASN A 199 -11.16 -24.26 12.83
N MET A 200 -10.94 -24.60 11.55
CA MET A 200 -10.57 -23.63 10.51
C MET A 200 -11.77 -22.87 9.92
N ASP A 201 -13.00 -23.31 10.22
CA ASP A 201 -14.23 -22.82 9.57
C ASP A 201 -14.41 -21.31 9.67
N LYS A 202 -14.12 -20.70 10.83
CA LYS A 202 -14.20 -19.25 11.01
C LYS A 202 -13.26 -18.50 10.06
N ALA A 203 -12.03 -18.98 9.89
CA ALA A 203 -11.06 -18.34 9.01
C ALA A 203 -11.50 -18.47 7.53
N LYS A 204 -11.99 -19.66 7.14
CA LYS A 204 -12.53 -19.90 5.80
C LYS A 204 -13.74 -19.04 5.49
N GLU A 205 -14.69 -18.94 6.42
CA GLU A 205 -15.90 -18.12 6.26
C GLU A 205 -15.54 -16.66 5.97
N ILE A 206 -14.56 -16.11 6.68
CA ILE A 206 -14.10 -14.73 6.45
C ILE A 206 -13.47 -14.58 5.06
N LEU A 207 -12.64 -15.53 4.63
CA LEU A 207 -12.03 -15.51 3.29
C LEU A 207 -13.09 -15.66 2.19
N GLU A 208 -14.08 -16.52 2.36
CA GLU A 208 -15.21 -16.66 1.44
C GLU A 208 -16.03 -15.37 1.32
N LYS A 209 -16.25 -14.67 2.44
CA LYS A 209 -16.90 -13.34 2.41
C LYS A 209 -16.09 -12.34 1.60
N ILE A 210 -14.76 -12.33 1.69
CA ILE A 210 -13.91 -11.48 0.84
C ILE A 210 -14.13 -11.82 -0.64
N GLU A 211 -14.15 -13.10 -1.00
CA GLU A 211 -14.36 -13.58 -2.39
C GLU A 211 -15.74 -13.24 -2.93
N ARG A 212 -16.79 -13.36 -2.10
CA ARG A 212 -18.16 -12.93 -2.43
C ARG A 212 -18.36 -11.41 -2.38
N ARG A 213 -17.29 -10.66 -2.10
CA ARG A 213 -17.30 -9.20 -1.95
C ARG A 213 -18.21 -8.71 -0.82
N GLU A 214 -18.47 -9.55 0.18
CA GLU A 214 -19.17 -9.26 1.44
C GLU A 214 -18.23 -8.58 2.45
N ILE A 215 -17.56 -7.53 1.98
CA ILE A 215 -16.55 -6.79 2.74
C ILE A 215 -17.14 -5.89 3.81
N TYR A 216 -16.38 -5.64 4.87
CA TYR A 216 -16.74 -4.68 5.92
C TYR A 216 -17.05 -3.30 5.32
N ARG A 217 -18.17 -2.72 5.75
CA ARG A 217 -18.68 -1.48 5.19
C ARG A 217 -18.01 -0.29 5.84
N TYR A 218 -17.32 0.52 5.04
CA TYR A 218 -16.84 1.82 5.46
C TYR A 218 -18.02 2.75 5.82
N ILE A 219 -18.02 3.25 7.05
CA ILE A 219 -19.06 4.14 7.58
C ILE A 219 -18.68 5.60 7.36
N GLY A 220 -17.45 5.97 7.72
CA GLY A 220 -16.91 7.31 7.57
C GLY A 220 -15.56 7.47 8.26
N ASN A 221 -14.97 8.67 8.12
CA ASN A 221 -13.76 9.08 8.81
C ASN A 221 -13.94 10.45 9.47
N THR A 222 -13.11 10.70 10.48
CA THR A 222 -12.92 12.01 11.10
C THR A 222 -11.43 12.26 11.31
N HIS A 223 -11.05 13.55 11.31
CA HIS A 223 -9.70 13.99 11.62
C HIS A 223 -9.57 14.21 13.13
N ILE A 224 -8.51 13.67 13.70
CA ILE A 224 -8.19 13.76 15.13
C ILE A 224 -6.88 14.52 15.32
N LYS A 225 -6.75 15.22 16.45
CA LYS A 225 -5.46 15.81 16.85
C LYS A 225 -4.58 14.70 17.40
N PHE A 226 -3.33 14.62 16.94
CA PHE A 226 -2.38 13.65 17.48
C PHE A 226 -2.10 13.91 18.96
N THR A 227 -2.32 12.91 19.80
CA THR A 227 -1.78 12.85 21.17
C THR A 227 -1.20 11.45 21.39
N ALA A 228 -0.06 11.35 22.08
CA ALA A 228 0.65 10.08 22.29
C ALA A 228 -0.21 9.02 23.01
N ASP A 229 -1.20 9.45 23.80
CA ASP A 229 -2.13 8.59 24.54
C ASP A 229 -3.32 8.08 23.71
N PHE A 230 -3.53 8.60 22.50
CA PHE A 230 -4.74 8.36 21.71
C PHE A 230 -4.88 6.92 21.19
N GLN A 231 -3.78 6.32 20.72
CA GLN A 231 -3.85 5.09 19.91
C GLN A 231 -4.29 3.84 20.67
N LYS A 232 -4.02 3.74 21.99
CA LYS A 232 -4.35 2.53 22.77
C LYS A 232 -5.66 2.63 23.54
N LYS A 233 -5.89 3.72 24.30
CA LYS A 233 -7.04 3.80 25.24
C LYS A 233 -8.34 4.25 24.58
N GLU A 234 -8.29 5.21 23.66
CA GLU A 234 -9.51 5.78 23.09
C GLU A 234 -10.09 4.92 21.96
N CYS A 235 -9.23 4.29 21.14
CA CYS A 235 -9.69 3.36 20.08
C CYS A 235 -10.36 2.09 20.63
N GLN A 236 -9.94 1.61 21.81
CA GLN A 236 -10.54 0.44 22.46
C GLN A 236 -11.99 0.69 22.89
N ASN A 237 -12.29 1.90 23.37
CA ASN A 237 -13.62 2.26 23.85
C ASN A 237 -14.47 2.99 22.81
N ALA A 238 -13.90 3.42 21.68
CA ALA A 238 -14.62 4.17 20.66
C ALA A 238 -15.82 3.39 20.10
N CYS A 239 -15.68 2.09 19.81
CA CYS A 239 -16.81 1.26 19.40
C CYS A 239 -17.91 1.25 20.46
N HIS A 240 -17.53 1.02 21.72
CA HIS A 240 -18.45 1.01 22.86
C HIS A 240 -19.20 2.35 23.02
N ASP A 241 -18.49 3.47 22.89
CA ASP A 241 -19.08 4.80 22.99
C ASP A 241 -20.00 5.12 21.79
N ILE A 242 -19.64 4.71 20.57
CA ILE A 242 -20.47 4.91 19.37
C ILE A 242 -21.79 4.14 19.48
N ILE A 243 -21.78 2.93 20.05
CA ILE A 243 -22.99 2.13 20.25
C ILE A 243 -24.01 2.86 21.13
N LYS A 244 -23.57 3.65 22.12
CA LYS A 244 -24.48 4.44 23.00
C LYS A 244 -25.30 5.47 22.24
N TYR A 245 -24.81 5.93 21.08
CA TYR A 245 -25.51 6.87 20.21
C TYR A 245 -26.35 6.17 19.12
N CYS A 246 -26.33 4.83 19.06
CA CYS A 246 -27.16 4.06 18.13
C CYS A 246 -28.58 3.92 18.70
N HIS A 247 -29.56 4.43 17.96
CA HIS A 247 -30.97 4.29 18.31
C HIS A 247 -31.64 3.35 17.32
N PHE A 248 -32.00 2.15 17.78
CA PHE A 248 -32.72 1.14 17.01
C PHE A 248 -34.19 1.14 17.40
N ASN A 249 -35.07 1.00 16.41
CA ASN A 249 -36.49 0.75 16.64
C ASN A 249 -36.70 -0.73 17.03
N GLU A 250 -37.83 -1.06 17.67
CA GLU A 250 -38.16 -2.41 18.16
C GLU A 250 -38.05 -3.52 17.10
N ASN A 251 -38.18 -3.19 15.81
CA ASN A 251 -38.11 -4.13 14.70
C ASN A 251 -36.75 -4.19 13.98
N GLN A 252 -35.70 -3.53 14.49
CA GLN A 252 -34.39 -3.47 13.85
C GLN A 252 -33.38 -4.40 14.52
N SER A 253 -32.46 -4.97 13.72
CA SER A 253 -31.37 -5.78 14.25
C SER A 253 -30.45 -4.93 15.12
N HIS A 254 -30.33 -5.29 16.39
CA HIS A 254 -29.35 -4.70 17.29
C HIS A 254 -27.93 -5.13 16.90
N ILE A 255 -26.98 -4.21 16.99
CA ILE A 255 -25.55 -4.51 16.86
C ILE A 255 -24.84 -4.31 18.19
N THR A 256 -23.67 -4.93 18.31
CA THR A 256 -22.77 -4.81 19.44
C THR A 256 -21.49 -4.09 19.05
N GLU A 257 -20.65 -3.79 20.03
CA GLU A 257 -19.31 -3.23 19.78
C GLU A 257 -18.42 -4.15 18.92
N ASN A 258 -18.68 -5.46 18.90
CA ASN A 258 -17.94 -6.43 18.08
C ASN A 258 -18.25 -6.34 16.58
N ASP A 259 -19.39 -5.71 16.23
CA ASP A 259 -19.82 -5.48 14.84
C ASP A 259 -19.20 -4.20 14.25
N LEU A 260 -18.47 -3.43 15.07
CA LEU A 260 -17.79 -2.21 14.68
C LEU A 260 -16.28 -2.40 14.74
N VAL A 261 -15.57 -1.79 13.81
CA VAL A 261 -14.10 -1.81 13.78
C VAL A 261 -13.57 -0.40 13.56
N ILE A 262 -12.72 0.04 14.49
CA ILE A 262 -11.99 1.29 14.39
C ILE A 262 -10.63 1.03 13.76
N GLN A 263 -10.28 1.87 12.79
CA GLN A 263 -8.96 1.92 12.21
C GLN A 263 -8.41 3.33 12.33
N THR A 264 -7.22 3.47 12.91
CA THR A 264 -6.45 4.70 12.85
C THR A 264 -5.53 4.69 11.63
N VAL A 265 -5.43 5.84 10.97
CA VAL A 265 -4.53 6.04 9.83
C VAL A 265 -3.67 7.27 10.12
N ASP A 266 -2.36 7.11 10.01
CA ASP A 266 -1.37 8.18 10.18
C ASP A 266 -0.74 8.47 8.81
N LEU A 267 -0.97 9.68 8.30
CA LEU A 267 -0.43 10.17 7.04
C LEU A 267 0.61 11.24 7.35
N THR A 268 1.88 10.89 7.20
CA THR A 268 3.01 11.81 7.40
C THR A 268 3.71 12.13 6.07
N CYS A 269 4.21 13.35 5.97
CA CYS A 269 5.33 13.73 5.12
C CYS A 269 6.60 13.79 5.98
N GLY A 270 7.73 13.37 5.42
CA GLY A 270 9.01 13.32 6.13
C GLY A 270 9.03 12.34 7.31
N ASP A 271 10.05 12.48 8.15
CA ASP A 271 10.11 11.79 9.44
C ASP A 271 9.15 12.48 10.43
N ARG A 272 8.23 11.70 11.04
CA ARG A 272 7.31 12.13 12.12
C ARG A 272 6.43 13.37 11.87
N GLY A 273 6.33 13.88 10.64
CA GLY A 273 5.50 15.03 10.29
C GLY A 273 6.22 16.38 10.23
N GLU A 274 7.55 16.37 10.10
CA GLU A 274 8.37 17.55 9.86
C GLU A 274 8.26 18.05 8.41
N ASP A 275 8.75 19.27 8.15
CA ASP A 275 8.83 19.75 6.76
C ASP A 275 9.80 18.85 5.97
N PRO A 276 9.35 18.28 4.84
CA PRO A 276 10.14 17.38 4.02
C PRO A 276 11.52 17.87 3.58
N ILE A 277 11.72 19.19 3.49
CA ILE A 277 13.01 19.76 3.07
C ILE A 277 13.86 20.27 4.23
N GLN A 278 13.34 20.26 5.46
CA GLN A 278 14.01 20.81 6.64
C GLN A 278 15.40 20.19 6.85
N ASN A 279 15.50 18.87 6.69
CA ASN A 279 16.73 18.12 6.87
C ASN A 279 17.56 17.98 5.57
N MET A 280 17.08 18.50 4.44
CA MET A 280 17.80 18.43 3.17
C MET A 280 18.91 19.49 3.06
N TRP A 281 19.94 19.19 2.28
CA TRP A 281 21.01 20.12 1.94
C TRP A 281 21.01 20.41 0.44
N PHE A 282 21.26 21.67 0.08
CA PHE A 282 21.25 22.13 -1.30
C PHE A 282 22.57 22.76 -1.72
N TYR A 283 22.81 22.89 -3.02
CA TYR A 283 23.93 23.66 -3.59
C TYR A 283 23.50 24.52 -4.78
N THR A 284 24.24 25.60 -5.04
CA THR A 284 23.94 26.55 -6.13
C THR A 284 24.90 26.41 -7.31
N LYS A 285 24.67 27.13 -8.42
CA LYS A 285 25.46 26.94 -9.69
C LYS A 285 26.81 27.58 -9.53
N ILE A 286 26.77 28.69 -8.82
CA ILE A 286 27.88 29.53 -8.49
C ILE A 286 28.77 28.81 -7.46
N SER A 287 28.17 28.11 -6.49
CA SER A 287 28.92 27.44 -5.41
C SER A 287 28.57 25.94 -5.30
N PRO A 288 29.06 25.09 -6.22
CA PRO A 288 28.67 23.68 -6.29
C PRO A 288 29.23 22.78 -5.18
N ASN A 289 30.20 23.28 -4.40
CA ASN A 289 30.82 22.54 -3.30
C ASN A 289 30.47 23.15 -1.93
N LYS A 290 29.49 24.07 -1.87
CA LYS A 290 29.03 24.68 -0.62
C LYS A 290 27.57 24.28 -0.39
N ALA A 291 27.32 23.62 0.73
CA ALA A 291 25.96 23.29 1.14
C ALA A 291 25.24 24.53 1.69
N THR A 292 23.94 24.61 1.42
CA THR A 292 23.03 25.65 1.94
C THR A 292 21.69 25.02 2.31
N LYS A 293 20.97 25.66 3.22
CA LYS A 293 19.55 25.39 3.46
C LYS A 293 18.68 26.26 2.56
N ILE A 294 17.47 25.80 2.31
CA ILE A 294 16.39 26.55 1.68
C ILE A 294 15.21 26.46 2.65
N SER A 295 14.65 27.62 3.03
CA SER A 295 13.47 27.66 3.89
C SER A 295 12.20 27.54 3.05
N LYS A 296 11.12 27.10 3.68
CA LYS A 296 9.79 26.95 3.05
C LYS A 296 9.31 28.27 2.43
N GLU A 297 9.56 29.39 3.10
CA GLU A 297 9.18 30.75 2.68
C GLU A 297 9.89 31.17 1.39
N GLN A 298 11.10 30.65 1.15
CA GLN A 298 11.84 30.88 -0.09
C GLN A 298 11.28 30.09 -1.27
N VAL A 299 10.48 29.04 -1.02
CA VAL A 299 9.96 28.14 -2.05
C VAL A 299 8.59 28.60 -2.55
N SER A 300 7.59 28.65 -1.66
CA SER A 300 6.24 29.08 -2.01
C SER A 300 5.33 29.21 -0.79
N THR A 301 4.42 30.19 -0.82
CA THR A 301 3.32 30.34 0.14
C THR A 301 2.18 29.34 -0.06
N PHE A 302 2.16 28.59 -1.17
CA PHE A 302 1.15 27.56 -1.48
C PHE A 302 1.47 26.18 -0.89
N LEU A 303 2.54 26.06 -0.10
CA LEU A 303 2.94 24.80 0.53
C LEU A 303 2.04 24.44 1.73
N PRO A 304 1.85 23.14 2.04
CA PRO A 304 1.05 22.71 3.20
C PRO A 304 1.54 23.33 4.51
N GLN A 305 0.63 23.74 5.39
CA GLN A 305 1.01 24.26 6.72
C GLN A 305 1.42 23.14 7.69
N THR A 306 0.77 21.99 7.56
CA THR A 306 1.05 20.78 8.34
C THR A 306 1.46 19.64 7.42
N PHE A 307 2.31 18.76 7.94
CA PHE A 307 2.88 17.62 7.23
C PHE A 307 2.48 16.29 7.86
N ARG A 308 1.47 16.30 8.74
CA ARG A 308 0.92 15.11 9.38
C ARG A 308 -0.58 15.25 9.55
N GLU A 309 -1.29 14.17 9.27
CA GLU A 309 -2.73 14.04 9.44
C GLU A 309 -3.04 12.70 10.10
N HIS A 310 -3.98 12.71 11.03
CA HIS A 310 -4.47 11.51 11.68
C HIS A 310 -5.95 11.36 11.46
N ASP A 311 -6.33 10.19 10.96
CA ASP A 311 -7.70 9.82 10.70
C ASP A 311 -8.13 8.70 11.63
N LEU A 312 -9.35 8.82 12.14
CA LEU A 312 -10.10 7.72 12.73
C LEU A 312 -11.19 7.31 11.74
N ARG A 313 -11.16 6.05 11.34
CA ARG A 313 -12.10 5.45 10.38
C ARG A 313 -12.95 4.40 11.07
N LEU A 314 -14.25 4.45 10.82
CA LEU A 314 -15.20 3.47 11.32
C LEU A 314 -15.64 2.53 10.19
N TYR A 315 -15.62 1.24 10.48
CA TYR A 315 -16.20 0.19 9.66
C TYR A 315 -17.27 -0.56 10.44
N CYS A 316 -18.27 -1.06 9.72
CA CYS A 316 -19.30 -1.94 10.25
C CYS A 316 -19.19 -3.30 9.55
N LYS A 317 -19.26 -4.40 10.31
CA LYS A 317 -19.15 -5.75 9.76
C LYS A 317 -20.40 -6.16 8.98
N THR A 318 -21.57 -5.61 9.34
CA THR A 318 -22.80 -5.80 8.57
C THR A 318 -22.88 -4.87 7.36
N ARG A 319 -23.65 -5.31 6.37
CA ARG A 319 -23.96 -4.57 5.13
C ARG A 319 -25.41 -4.08 5.09
N ASP A 320 -26.20 -4.36 6.12
CA ASP A 320 -27.57 -3.88 6.23
C ASP A 320 -27.56 -2.33 6.10
N PRO A 321 -28.20 -1.77 5.05
CA PRO A 321 -28.25 -0.33 4.84
C PRO A 321 -28.88 0.43 6.01
N THR A 322 -29.86 -0.17 6.68
CA THR A 322 -30.57 0.42 7.81
C THR A 322 -29.63 0.59 8.99
N VAL A 323 -28.94 -0.50 9.36
CA VAL A 323 -27.94 -0.48 10.44
C VAL A 323 -26.81 0.49 10.10
N CYS A 324 -26.28 0.44 8.87
CA CYS A 324 -25.22 1.35 8.43
C CYS A 324 -25.64 2.83 8.52
N SER A 325 -26.91 3.15 8.27
CA SER A 325 -27.45 4.50 8.41
C SER A 325 -27.47 4.95 9.88
N ILE A 326 -27.96 4.09 10.77
CA ILE A 326 -27.99 4.35 12.22
C ILE A 326 -26.57 4.56 12.75
N VAL A 327 -25.63 3.71 12.37
CA VAL A 327 -24.21 3.82 12.76
C VAL A 327 -23.57 5.09 12.20
N ARG A 328 -23.93 5.54 10.99
CA ARG A 328 -23.47 6.84 10.46
C ARG A 328 -23.93 8.01 11.31
N CYS A 329 -25.21 8.02 11.70
CA CYS A 329 -25.74 9.05 12.59
C CYS A 329 -25.04 9.00 13.96
N ALA A 330 -24.92 7.82 14.55
CA ALA A 330 -24.22 7.62 15.83
C ALA A 330 -22.76 8.08 15.77
N PHE A 331 -22.05 7.76 14.69
CA PHE A 331 -20.66 8.19 14.49
C PHE A 331 -20.53 9.71 14.39
N LYS A 332 -21.49 10.39 13.73
CA LYS A 332 -21.55 11.86 13.70
C LYS A 332 -21.70 12.44 15.11
N GLU A 333 -22.66 11.94 15.88
CA GLU A 333 -22.90 12.40 17.26
C GLU A 333 -21.68 12.16 18.16
N PHE A 334 -21.05 10.99 18.03
CA PHE A 334 -19.79 10.67 18.70
C PHE A 334 -18.69 11.69 18.36
N CYS A 335 -18.50 12.02 17.08
CA CYS A 335 -17.50 13.01 16.67
C CYS A 335 -17.78 14.41 17.28
N ILE A 336 -19.05 14.83 17.30
CA ILE A 336 -19.45 16.12 17.90
C ILE A 336 -19.18 16.12 19.41
N ALA A 337 -19.60 15.06 20.12
CA ALA A 337 -19.41 14.93 21.56
C ALA A 337 -17.92 14.94 21.95
N LYS A 338 -17.05 14.38 21.10
CA LYS A 338 -15.59 14.37 21.28
C LYS A 338 -14.88 15.63 20.78
N GLY A 339 -15.59 16.55 20.11
CA GLY A 339 -14.99 17.75 19.52
C GLY A 339 -14.09 17.47 18.32
N TYR A 340 -14.30 16.36 17.63
CA TYR A 340 -13.59 16.02 16.39
C TYR A 340 -14.22 16.70 15.17
N ALA A 341 -13.52 16.67 14.04
CA ALA A 341 -14.07 17.15 12.78
C ALA A 341 -15.32 16.33 12.40
N VAL A 342 -16.39 17.00 11.99
CA VAL A 342 -17.60 16.28 11.57
C VAL A 342 -17.29 15.50 10.28
N PRO A 343 -17.69 14.22 10.17
CA PRO A 343 -17.42 13.41 8.99
C PRO A 343 -17.96 14.04 7.70
N LYS A 344 -17.20 13.92 6.61
CA LYS A 344 -17.58 14.48 5.30
C LYS A 344 -18.89 13.86 4.79
N GLY A 345 -19.82 14.69 4.34
CA GLY A 345 -21.13 14.26 3.82
C GLY A 345 -22.18 13.97 4.90
N SER A 346 -21.89 14.29 6.17
CA SER A 346 -22.81 14.07 7.30
C SER A 346 -24.16 14.80 7.20
N ASP A 347 -24.25 15.81 6.35
CA ASP A 347 -25.46 16.62 6.17
C ASP A 347 -26.47 15.88 5.28
N LEU A 348 -25.99 15.06 4.35
CA LEU A 348 -26.82 14.21 3.49
C LEU A 348 -27.33 12.97 4.24
N TRP A 349 -26.62 12.52 5.28
CA TRP A 349 -27.04 11.35 6.07
C TRP A 349 -28.33 11.60 6.85
N MET A 350 -28.57 12.86 7.24
CA MET A 350 -29.78 13.28 7.97
C MET A 350 -31.03 13.28 7.10
N ALA A 351 -30.90 13.55 5.79
CA ALA A 351 -32.02 13.60 4.86
C ALA A 351 -32.58 12.21 4.49
N ILE A 352 -31.82 11.14 4.77
CA ILE A 352 -32.18 9.75 4.43
C ILE A 352 -32.67 8.97 5.68
N SER A 353 -32.52 9.54 6.87
CA SER A 353 -33.00 8.92 8.11
C SER A 353 -34.50 9.23 8.32
N PRO A 354 -35.37 8.23 8.54
CA PRO A 354 -36.80 8.44 8.85
C PRO A 354 -37.05 9.25 10.13
N ILE A 355 -36.00 9.58 10.87
CA ILE A 355 -36.03 10.22 12.19
C ILE A 355 -36.00 11.77 12.08
N SER A 356 -35.89 12.34 10.86
CA SER A 356 -35.72 13.79 10.68
C SER A 356 -36.92 14.64 11.09
N GLU A 357 -38.14 14.11 11.11
CA GLU A 357 -39.34 14.89 11.48
C GLU A 357 -39.50 15.09 13.00
N GLN A 358 -39.03 14.16 13.85
CA GLN A 358 -39.20 14.28 15.30
C GLN A 358 -38.09 15.09 16.01
N ARG A 359 -36.92 15.29 15.37
CA ARG A 359 -35.81 16.07 15.96
C ARG A 359 -35.85 17.57 15.64
N LEU A 360 -36.56 18.00 14.60
CA LEU A 360 -36.64 19.42 14.24
C LEU A 360 -37.36 20.27 15.31
N THR A 361 -38.22 19.66 16.13
CA THR A 361 -38.92 20.34 17.24
C THR A 361 -38.08 20.45 18.52
N SER A 362 -37.10 19.56 18.75
CA SER A 362 -36.25 19.59 19.95
C SER A 362 -35.03 20.51 19.82
N PHE A 363 -34.48 20.69 18.61
CA PHE A 363 -33.32 21.57 18.39
C PHE A 363 -33.65 23.06 18.44
N ALA A 364 -34.89 23.45 18.15
CA ALA A 364 -35.34 24.85 18.27
C ALA A 364 -35.25 25.36 19.73
N GLY A 365 -35.45 24.49 20.73
CA GLY A 365 -35.38 24.85 22.15
C GLY A 365 -33.95 25.09 22.66
N ILE A 366 -32.97 24.32 22.18
CA ILE A 366 -31.58 24.39 22.66
C ILE A 366 -30.84 25.59 22.02
N ALA A 367 -31.12 25.89 20.74
CA ALA A 367 -30.51 27.03 20.06
C ALA A 367 -30.92 28.38 20.68
N ILE A 368 -32.16 28.51 21.17
CA ILE A 368 -32.65 29.74 21.83
C ILE A 368 -31.99 29.95 23.20
N GLN A 369 -31.60 28.88 23.88
CA GLN A 369 -31.00 28.96 25.22
C GLN A 369 -29.49 29.24 25.22
N VAL A 370 -28.81 28.92 24.11
CA VAL A 370 -27.39 29.27 23.88
C VAL A 370 -27.26 30.71 23.34
N MET A 371 -28.18 31.16 22.49
CA MET A 371 -28.17 32.52 21.92
C MET A 371 -28.51 33.62 22.93
N SER A 372 -29.25 33.31 24.01
CA SER A 372 -29.56 34.30 25.07
C SER A 372 -28.39 34.54 26.05
N LYS A 373 -27.42 33.63 26.12
CA LYS A 373 -26.24 33.77 27.01
C LYS A 373 -25.05 34.49 26.36
N SER A 374 -25.04 34.65 25.04
CA SER A 374 -23.92 35.27 24.32
C SER A 374 -24.11 36.75 23.97
N ASN A 375 -25.23 37.37 24.36
CA ASN A 375 -25.59 38.75 23.98
C ASN A 375 -25.38 39.79 25.10
N LYS A 376 -24.28 39.66 25.84
CA LYS A 376 -23.74 40.70 26.74
C LYS A 376 -22.24 40.85 26.49
N ASN A 377 -21.88 41.38 25.32
CA ASN A 377 -20.66 42.16 25.06
C ASN A 377 -20.39 42.17 23.55
N GLN A 378 -20.88 43.19 22.84
CA GLN A 378 -20.09 43.94 21.87
C GLN A 378 -20.93 45.07 21.27
N LYS A 379 -20.61 46.29 21.70
CA LYS A 379 -20.84 47.50 20.92
C LYS A 379 -19.76 47.56 19.82
N SER A 380 -20.14 48.10 18.67
CA SER A 380 -19.35 48.99 17.79
C SER A 380 -19.11 48.49 16.36
N ILE A 381 -19.58 49.34 15.43
CA ILE A 381 -19.15 49.58 14.05
C ILE A 381 -19.81 48.72 12.95
N THR A 382 -20.99 49.18 12.57
CA THR A 382 -21.50 49.20 11.21
C THR A 382 -20.65 50.09 10.31
N SER A 383 -20.20 49.63 9.14
CA SER A 383 -20.25 50.42 7.91
C SER A 383 -19.89 49.60 6.65
N PHE A 384 -20.58 49.90 5.55
CA PHE A 384 -20.26 49.60 4.15
C PHE A 384 -20.59 48.21 3.56
N PHE A 385 -21.89 47.97 3.34
CA PHE A 385 -22.35 47.45 2.04
C PHE A 385 -23.41 48.38 1.47
N LYS A 386 -23.10 49.00 0.32
CA LYS A 386 -24.10 49.64 -0.56
C LYS A 386 -24.07 48.89 -1.89
N ASN A 387 -25.21 48.27 -2.22
CA ASN A 387 -25.62 48.00 -3.59
C ASN A 387 -25.99 49.31 -4.30
N PRO A 388 -26.12 49.29 -5.64
CA PRO A 388 -27.46 49.52 -6.18
C PRO A 388 -27.90 48.57 -7.31
N ALA A 389 -29.18 48.21 -7.21
CA ALA A 389 -30.14 47.78 -8.23
C ALA A 389 -30.23 48.78 -9.40
N GLN A 390 -30.92 48.62 -10.54
CA GLN A 390 -31.72 47.63 -11.26
C GLN A 390 -32.07 48.35 -12.58
N SER A 391 -32.28 47.66 -13.69
CA SER A 391 -33.44 47.94 -14.56
C SER A 391 -33.74 46.74 -15.45
N ALA A 392 -35.03 46.43 -15.53
CA ALA A 392 -35.61 45.30 -16.22
C ALA A 392 -36.28 45.76 -17.52
N THR A 393 -36.50 44.83 -18.46
CA THR A 393 -37.73 44.76 -19.27
C THR A 393 -37.93 43.36 -19.88
N ASN A 394 -39.21 43.00 -19.98
CA ASN A 394 -39.84 41.70 -20.22
C ASN A 394 -39.74 41.12 -21.65
N GLU A 395 -39.68 39.77 -21.72
CA GLU A 395 -40.39 38.76 -22.57
C GLU A 395 -40.72 38.99 -24.09
N PRO A 396 -41.08 37.95 -24.90
CA PRO A 396 -41.28 36.50 -24.64
C PRO A 396 -40.62 35.52 -25.65
N ALA A 397 -40.87 34.22 -25.41
CA ALA A 397 -40.38 33.02 -26.09
C ALA A 397 -40.69 32.87 -27.60
N THR A 398 -39.81 32.16 -28.32
CA THR A 398 -40.20 31.28 -29.45
C THR A 398 -39.27 30.06 -29.58
N SER A 399 -39.90 28.91 -29.82
CA SER A 399 -39.32 27.63 -30.16
C SER A 399 -38.65 27.66 -31.55
N LYS A 400 -37.56 26.90 -31.71
CA LYS A 400 -37.22 26.23 -32.98
C LYS A 400 -36.12 25.19 -32.77
N SER A 401 -36.52 23.95 -33.04
CA SER A 401 -35.69 22.79 -33.33
C SER A 401 -34.68 23.09 -34.44
N LYS A 402 -33.48 22.49 -34.36
CA LYS A 402 -32.66 22.15 -35.52
C LYS A 402 -31.70 21.01 -35.18
N SER A 403 -32.08 19.84 -35.66
CA SER A 403 -31.26 18.65 -35.88
C SER A 403 -30.39 18.81 -37.13
N ALA A 404 -29.10 18.51 -37.02
CA ALA A 404 -28.16 18.18 -38.11
C ALA A 404 -26.83 17.83 -37.42
N LEU A 405 -25.97 16.89 -37.84
CA LEU A 405 -25.84 16.08 -39.03
C LEU A 405 -24.83 14.97 -38.68
N ILE A 406 -25.14 13.73 -39.05
CA ILE A 406 -24.24 12.56 -38.97
C ILE A 406 -23.38 12.55 -40.24
N PRO A 407 -22.05 12.37 -40.18
CA PRO A 407 -21.26 12.12 -41.39
C PRO A 407 -21.26 10.62 -41.73
N GLU A 408 -21.57 10.35 -42.99
CA GLU A 408 -21.59 9.04 -43.65
C GLU A 408 -20.22 8.35 -43.66
N ILE A 409 -20.24 7.04 -43.39
CA ILE A 409 -19.11 6.13 -43.57
C ILE A 409 -19.11 5.64 -45.02
N LYS A 410 -18.06 6.00 -45.78
CA LYS A 410 -17.76 5.43 -47.10
C LYS A 410 -17.33 3.97 -46.96
N LYS A 411 -18.04 3.09 -47.68
CA LYS A 411 -17.63 1.71 -48.01
C LYS A 411 -16.71 1.73 -49.23
N GLU A 412 -15.66 0.92 -49.20
CA GLU A 412 -14.97 0.38 -50.39
C GLU A 412 -14.20 -0.91 -49.99
N PRO A 413 -13.73 -1.77 -50.94
CA PRO A 413 -14.14 -3.18 -50.98
C PRO A 413 -12.98 -4.20 -50.96
N GLY A 414 -13.33 -5.50 -50.88
CA GLY A 414 -12.55 -6.58 -51.49
C GLY A 414 -11.61 -7.37 -50.57
N ILE A 415 -12.09 -8.47 -50.00
CA ILE A 415 -11.27 -9.52 -49.37
C ILE A 415 -10.81 -10.47 -50.48
N SER A 416 -9.49 -10.55 -50.71
CA SER A 416 -8.85 -11.57 -51.54
C SER A 416 -8.58 -12.84 -50.71
N LYS A 417 -8.67 -13.99 -51.39
CA LYS A 417 -8.63 -15.36 -50.86
C LYS A 417 -7.24 -15.74 -50.35
N LEU A 418 -7.18 -16.42 -49.20
CA LEU A 418 -6.00 -17.13 -48.68
C LEU A 418 -5.90 -18.55 -49.29
N PRO A 419 -4.68 -19.08 -49.56
CA PRO A 419 -4.47 -20.45 -50.03
C PRO A 419 -4.46 -21.48 -48.89
N PRO A 420 -4.71 -22.78 -49.17
CA PRO A 420 -4.82 -23.83 -48.16
C PRO A 420 -3.45 -24.33 -47.64
N PRO A 421 -3.40 -24.97 -46.46
CA PRO A 421 -2.15 -25.40 -45.82
C PRO A 421 -1.62 -26.73 -46.38
N GLU A 422 -0.29 -26.86 -46.45
CA GLU A 422 0.43 -28.09 -46.81
C GLU A 422 0.42 -29.14 -45.68
N PRO A 423 0.50 -30.45 -46.02
CA PRO A 423 0.40 -31.54 -45.06
C PRO A 423 1.70 -31.80 -44.27
N VAL A 424 1.54 -32.04 -42.97
CA VAL A 424 2.61 -32.35 -42.00
C VAL A 424 3.14 -33.79 -42.18
N VAL A 425 4.44 -33.91 -42.43
CA VAL A 425 5.19 -35.19 -42.42
C VAL A 425 5.59 -35.53 -40.98
N LYS A 426 5.22 -36.72 -40.50
CA LYS A 426 5.67 -37.27 -39.20
C LYS A 426 7.05 -37.92 -39.34
N PRO A 427 8.03 -37.63 -38.46
CA PRO A 427 9.20 -38.49 -38.33
C PRO A 427 9.01 -39.57 -37.25
N VAL A 428 9.58 -40.72 -37.57
CA VAL A 428 9.55 -42.02 -36.91
C VAL A 428 10.43 -42.02 -35.65
N VAL A 429 9.94 -42.66 -34.59
CA VAL A 429 10.69 -42.93 -33.34
C VAL A 429 11.51 -44.21 -33.51
N SER A 430 12.80 -44.17 -33.14
CA SER A 430 13.61 -45.36 -32.85
C SER A 430 14.39 -45.18 -31.54
N PRO A 431 14.65 -46.26 -30.77
CA PRO A 431 15.01 -46.16 -29.36
C PRO A 431 16.54 -46.07 -29.14
N LYS A 432 16.99 -45.22 -28.22
CA LYS A 432 18.38 -45.22 -27.73
C LYS A 432 18.45 -45.44 -26.21
N LYS A 433 19.35 -46.36 -25.84
CA LYS A 433 19.75 -46.82 -24.49
C LYS A 433 20.33 -45.68 -23.62
N PRO A 434 20.38 -45.84 -22.28
CA PRO A 434 20.72 -44.76 -21.35
C PRO A 434 22.22 -44.44 -21.37
N ALA A 435 22.56 -43.15 -21.42
CA ALA A 435 23.93 -42.66 -21.25
C ALA A 435 24.10 -42.10 -19.83
N VAL A 436 25.08 -42.66 -19.12
CA VAL A 436 25.62 -42.17 -17.84
C VAL A 436 26.36 -40.85 -18.11
N ILE A 437 26.02 -39.79 -17.37
CA ILE A 437 26.75 -38.51 -17.45
C ILE A 437 27.69 -38.41 -16.25
N VAL A 438 28.99 -38.50 -16.56
CA VAL A 438 30.11 -38.17 -15.69
C VAL A 438 30.39 -36.67 -15.82
N CYS A 439 30.57 -35.98 -14.68
CA CYS A 439 30.90 -34.55 -14.62
C CYS A 439 32.31 -34.30 -15.18
N PRO A 440 32.52 -33.39 -16.16
CA PRO A 440 33.86 -33.02 -16.59
C PRO A 440 34.42 -31.87 -15.74
N THR A 441 35.69 -32.02 -15.38
CA THR A 441 36.57 -31.07 -14.71
C THR A 441 36.67 -29.74 -15.47
N ILE A 442 36.63 -28.62 -14.75
CA ILE A 442 36.64 -27.25 -15.29
C ILE A 442 38.01 -26.95 -15.92
N ALA A 443 38.04 -26.85 -17.26
CA ALA A 443 39.14 -26.24 -18.00
C ALA A 443 38.83 -24.75 -18.26
N LYS A 444 39.86 -23.90 -18.12
CA LYS A 444 39.81 -22.44 -18.29
C LYS A 444 39.18 -22.05 -19.64
N ILE A 445 38.15 -21.20 -19.60
CA ILE A 445 37.47 -20.63 -20.78
C ILE A 445 38.23 -19.35 -21.20
N PRO A 446 38.54 -19.11 -22.49
CA PRO A 446 39.16 -17.88 -22.97
C PRO A 446 38.15 -16.72 -23.05
N ASN A 447 38.64 -15.51 -22.81
CA ASN A 447 37.89 -14.24 -22.94
C ASN A 447 37.31 -14.08 -24.36
N HIS A 448 36.01 -14.31 -24.50
CA HIS A 448 35.21 -13.72 -25.56
C HIS A 448 34.33 -12.63 -24.94
N GLU A 449 34.32 -11.45 -25.55
CA GLU A 449 33.41 -10.35 -25.23
C GLU A 449 31.97 -10.86 -25.25
N THR A 450 31.40 -11.11 -24.07
CA THR A 450 30.00 -11.45 -23.90
C THR A 450 29.18 -10.17 -23.96
N GLU A 451 28.52 -9.93 -25.10
CA GLU A 451 27.34 -9.08 -25.14
C GLU A 451 26.32 -9.62 -24.13
N TRP A 452 25.89 -8.75 -23.21
CA TRP A 452 24.80 -9.05 -22.28
C TRP A 452 23.50 -9.14 -23.07
N ILE A 453 23.11 -10.36 -23.46
CA ILE A 453 21.79 -10.62 -24.01
C ILE A 453 20.80 -10.50 -22.85
N ASN A 454 19.99 -9.45 -22.88
CA ASN A 454 18.90 -9.24 -21.94
C ASN A 454 17.86 -10.37 -22.09
N LEU A 455 17.73 -11.21 -21.05
CA LEU A 455 16.77 -12.32 -21.02
C LEU A 455 15.30 -11.85 -20.93
N SER A 456 15.04 -10.55 -20.75
CA SER A 456 13.68 -9.99 -20.78
C SER A 456 12.99 -10.15 -22.14
N ASP A 457 13.76 -10.24 -23.23
CA ASP A 457 13.21 -10.18 -24.58
C ASP A 457 12.69 -11.54 -25.07
N ARG A 458 12.96 -12.63 -24.33
CA ARG A 458 12.34 -13.95 -24.59
C ARG A 458 10.98 -14.13 -23.95
N PHE A 459 10.57 -13.23 -23.05
CA PHE A 459 9.29 -13.31 -22.34
C PHE A 459 8.41 -12.08 -22.58
N ILE A 460 8.47 -11.50 -23.78
CA ILE A 460 7.45 -10.55 -24.22
C ILE A 460 6.19 -11.35 -24.54
N LEU A 461 5.37 -11.60 -23.51
CA LEU A 461 3.99 -12.01 -23.71
C LEU A 461 3.21 -10.80 -24.25
N THR A 462 3.16 -10.68 -25.56
CA THR A 462 2.37 -9.65 -26.28
C THR A 462 0.86 -9.86 -26.17
N ASN A 463 0.39 -10.84 -25.39
CA ASN A 463 -1.02 -11.19 -25.31
C ASN A 463 -1.53 -11.03 -23.88
N ARG A 464 -2.34 -9.99 -23.64
CA ARG A 464 -3.00 -9.66 -22.35
C ARG A 464 -4.08 -10.67 -21.92
N ASN A 465 -4.08 -11.89 -22.46
CA ASN A 465 -5.07 -12.96 -22.20
C ASN A 465 -4.40 -14.28 -21.78
N PHE A 466 -3.31 -14.21 -21.01
CA PHE A 466 -2.60 -15.42 -20.56
C PHE A 466 -3.46 -16.30 -19.64
N ASP A 467 -4.36 -15.69 -18.86
CA ASP A 467 -5.04 -16.38 -17.76
C ASP A 467 -6.21 -17.28 -18.16
N VAL A 468 -6.85 -17.05 -19.32
CA VAL A 468 -8.04 -17.83 -19.71
C VAL A 468 -7.76 -18.80 -20.85
N GLN A 469 -6.85 -18.45 -21.77
CA GLN A 469 -6.62 -19.26 -22.97
C GLN A 469 -5.79 -20.53 -22.73
N TYR A 470 -5.04 -20.64 -21.63
CA TYR A 470 -4.19 -21.81 -21.36
C TYR A 470 -4.51 -22.53 -20.05
N ALA A 471 -5.41 -22.01 -19.20
CA ALA A 471 -5.79 -22.66 -17.95
C ALA A 471 -6.35 -24.08 -18.18
N HIS A 472 -7.13 -24.27 -19.26
CA HIS A 472 -7.62 -25.59 -19.66
C HIS A 472 -6.48 -26.55 -20.07
N LEU A 473 -5.47 -26.06 -20.80
CA LEU A 473 -4.29 -26.85 -21.18
C LEU A 473 -3.42 -27.23 -19.98
N TYR A 474 -3.31 -26.35 -18.98
CA TYR A 474 -2.63 -26.66 -17.71
C TYR A 474 -3.42 -27.69 -16.90
N ALA A 475 -4.75 -27.56 -16.81
CA ALA A 475 -5.60 -28.53 -16.13
C ALA A 475 -5.56 -29.91 -16.81
N GLU A 476 -5.60 -29.96 -18.14
CA GLU A 476 -5.45 -31.20 -18.91
C GLU A 476 -4.07 -31.84 -18.70
N ARG A 477 -2.99 -31.03 -18.73
CA ARG A 477 -1.64 -31.52 -18.46
C ARG A 477 -1.48 -32.03 -17.02
N LEU A 478 -2.05 -31.34 -16.03
CA LEU A 478 -2.10 -31.83 -14.64
C LEU A 478 -2.87 -33.15 -14.54
N GLY A 479 -4.00 -33.27 -15.24
CA GLY A 479 -4.78 -34.50 -15.34
C GLY A 479 -3.98 -35.66 -15.94
N ALA A 480 -3.22 -35.39 -17.01
CA ALA A 480 -2.33 -36.39 -17.63
C ALA A 480 -1.17 -36.78 -16.70
N MET A 481 -0.54 -35.80 -16.03
CA MET A 481 0.54 -36.01 -15.07
C MET A 481 0.06 -36.78 -13.83
N ARG A 482 -1.20 -36.66 -13.41
CA ARG A 482 -1.76 -37.39 -12.26
C ARG A 482 -1.56 -38.90 -12.38
N LYS A 483 -1.75 -39.47 -13.58
CA LYS A 483 -1.51 -40.91 -13.82
C LYS A 483 -0.04 -41.28 -13.70
N MET A 484 0.86 -40.41 -14.18
CA MET A 484 2.30 -40.62 -14.07
C MET A 484 2.77 -40.54 -12.62
N VAL A 485 2.27 -39.56 -11.86
CA VAL A 485 2.56 -39.38 -10.43
C VAL A 485 2.03 -40.56 -9.62
N ALA A 486 0.79 -40.99 -9.86
CA ALA A 486 0.21 -42.16 -9.21
C ALA A 486 1.08 -43.41 -9.46
N LYS A 487 1.42 -43.70 -10.72
CA LYS A 487 2.28 -44.83 -11.07
C LYS A 487 3.67 -44.75 -10.42
N ALA A 488 4.26 -43.56 -10.35
CA ALA A 488 5.54 -43.35 -9.66
C ALA A 488 5.42 -43.61 -8.15
N ALA A 489 4.32 -43.19 -7.52
CA ALA A 489 4.05 -43.43 -6.11
C ALA A 489 3.81 -44.93 -5.83
N GLU A 490 3.07 -45.65 -6.68
CA GLU A 490 2.89 -47.10 -6.57
C GLU A 490 4.23 -47.85 -6.63
N ASN A 491 5.12 -47.44 -7.53
CA ASN A 491 6.45 -48.04 -7.67
C ASN A 491 7.39 -47.74 -6.50
N HIS A 492 7.29 -46.55 -5.87
CA HIS A 492 8.18 -46.16 -4.77
C HIS A 492 7.68 -46.53 -3.38
N LEU A 493 6.36 -46.54 -3.16
CA LEU A 493 5.76 -46.74 -1.84
C LEU A 493 5.05 -48.09 -1.69
N GLY A 494 4.99 -48.92 -2.73
CA GLY A 494 4.36 -50.24 -2.70
C GLY A 494 2.83 -50.21 -2.49
N PHE A 495 2.21 -49.04 -2.54
CA PHE A 495 0.75 -48.91 -2.51
C PHE A 495 0.18 -49.42 -3.83
N LYS A 496 -0.65 -50.45 -3.79
CA LYS A 496 -1.55 -50.77 -4.91
C LYS A 496 -2.78 -49.89 -4.77
N SER A 497 -3.04 -49.03 -5.76
CA SER A 497 -4.31 -48.30 -5.89
C SER A 497 -5.49 -49.29 -5.85
N THR A 498 -6.26 -49.32 -4.76
CA THR A 498 -7.60 -49.93 -4.78
C THR A 498 -8.60 -48.86 -5.17
N ASN A 499 -9.36 -49.17 -6.23
CA ASN A 499 -10.33 -48.34 -6.95
C ASN A 499 -11.02 -47.21 -6.19
#